data_AF-A0A5N9GJB3-F1
#
_entry.id   AF-A0A5N9GJB3-F1
#
_cell.length_a   1.000
_cell.length_b   1.000
_cell.length_c   1.000
_cell.angle_alpha   90.00
_cell.angle_beta   90.00
_cell.angle_gamma   90.00
#
_symmetry.space_group_name_H-M   'P 1'
#
loop_
_entity.id
_entity.type
_entity.pdbx_description
1 polymer ?
#
loop_
_entity_poly.entity_id
_entity_poly.type
_entity_poly.pdbx_seq_one_letter_code
_entity_poly.pdbx_strand_id
1 'polypeptide(L)' 'MDTDNIIQIHGVHSRVIPLHYELYRELMHEEGTLTRIQREMIAVMVSALNSCRY' A
#
# COMPACT_ATOMS: atom_id res chain seq x y z
N MET A 1 -4.56 13.87 -3.51
CA MET A 1 -4.59 12.76 -2.54
C MET A 1 -5.19 11.57 -3.24
N ASP A 2 -4.67 10.38 -2.96
CA ASP A 2 -5.16 9.11 -3.50
C ASP A 2 -6.64 8.90 -3.12
N THR A 3 -7.43 8.36 -4.05
CA THR A 3 -8.87 8.12 -3.88
C THR A 3 -9.21 6.68 -3.53
N ASP A 4 -8.21 5.81 -3.35
CA ASP A 4 -8.46 4.42 -2.96
C ASP A 4 -9.17 4.34 -1.59
N ASN A 5 -10.15 3.44 -1.46
CA ASN A 5 -10.92 3.27 -0.21
C ASN A 5 -10.02 2.95 1.00
N ILE A 6 -8.87 2.29 0.78
CA ILE A 6 -7.86 2.03 1.82
C ILE A 6 -7.26 3.32 2.39
N ILE A 7 -7.20 4.40 1.62
CA ILE A 7 -6.79 5.73 2.09
C ILE A 7 -7.97 6.46 2.73
N GLN A 8 -9.16 6.36 2.13
CA GLN A 8 -10.35 7.05 2.63
C GLN A 8 -10.76 6.59 4.04
N ILE A 9 -10.65 5.30 4.35
CA ILE A 9 -11.01 4.77 5.67
C ILE A 9 -10.18 5.40 6.80
N HIS A 10 -8.95 5.86 6.52
CA HIS A 10 -8.14 6.58 7.49
C HIS A 10 -8.70 7.96 7.87
N GLY A 11 -9.74 8.45 7.19
CA GLY A 11 -10.51 9.63 7.58
C GLY A 11 -11.10 9.55 9.00
N VAL A 12 -11.30 8.34 9.54
CA VAL A 12 -11.70 8.15 10.96
C VAL A 12 -10.67 8.70 11.94
N HIS A 13 -9.40 8.77 11.53
CA HIS A 13 -8.31 9.35 12.31
C HIS A 13 -7.34 10.05 11.34
N SER A 14 -7.66 11.28 10.95
CA SER A 14 -7.00 12.04 9.88
C SER A 14 -5.47 12.10 9.92
N ARG A 15 -4.87 12.05 11.12
CA ARG A 15 -3.40 11.96 11.28
C ARG A 15 -2.77 10.71 10.64
N VAL A 16 -3.53 9.63 10.44
CA VAL A 16 -3.03 8.37 9.87
C VAL A 16 -2.93 8.43 8.34
N ILE A 17 -3.73 9.27 7.68
CA ILE A 17 -3.72 9.41 6.21
C ILE A 17 -2.30 9.65 5.65
N PRO A 18 -1.56 10.69 6.09
CA PRO A 18 -0.21 10.92 5.57
C PRO A 18 0.75 9.78 5.92
N LEU A 19 0.61 9.16 7.09
CA LEU A 19 1.48 8.05 7.53
C LEU A 19 1.33 6.82 6.64
N HIS A 20 0.10 6.44 6.29
CA HIS A 20 -0.15 5.32 5.37
C HIS A 20 0.40 5.65 3.98
N TYR A 21 0.11 6.84 3.47
CA TYR A 21 0.55 7.26 2.14
C TYR A 21 2.08 7.27 2.01
N GLU A 22 2.78 7.81 3.02
CA GLU A 22 4.24 7.82 3.06
C GLU A 22 4.82 6.40 3.11
N LEU A 23 4.26 5.53 3.96
CA LEU A 23 4.67 4.12 4.02
C LEU A 23 4.51 3.43 2.66
N TYR A 24 3.34 3.60 2.03
CA TYR A 24 3.06 2.99 0.72
C TYR A 24 4.01 3.50 -0.35
N ARG A 25 4.25 4.82 -0.40
CA ARG A 25 5.18 5.42 -1.35
C ARG A 25 6.61 4.90 -1.15
N GLU A 26 7.09 4.91 0.09
CA GLU A 26 8.43 4.42 0.45
C GLU A 26 8.62 2.97 0.02
N LEU A 27 7.68 2.09 0.38
CA LEU A 27 7.80 0.66 0.06
C LEU A 27 7.65 0.40 -1.44
N MET A 28 6.70 1.02 -2.13
CA MET A 28 6.33 0.61 -3.49
C MET A 28 7.05 1.41 -4.58
N HIS A 29 7.46 2.64 -4.33
CA HIS A 29 7.94 3.57 -5.36
C HIS A 29 9.40 3.95 -5.24
N GLU A 30 9.96 4.01 -4.03
CA GLU A 30 11.37 4.39 -3.85
C GLU A 30 12.33 3.26 -4.26
N GLU A 31 13.59 3.63 -4.46
CA GLU A 31 14.66 2.70 -4.78
C GLU A 31 14.94 1.75 -3.62
N GLY A 32 15.31 0.50 -3.93
CA GLY A 32 15.61 -0.50 -2.92
C GLY A 32 16.18 -1.77 -3.52
N THR A 33 16.43 -2.76 -2.66
CA THR A 33 17.00 -4.06 -3.07
C THR A 33 16.05 -4.90 -3.94
N LEU A 34 14.74 -4.61 -3.90
CA LEU A 34 13.73 -5.24 -4.74
C LEU A 34 13.22 -4.25 -5.77
N THR A 35 13.09 -4.70 -7.02
CA THR A 35 12.40 -3.94 -8.07
C THR A 35 10.92 -3.76 -7.73
N ARG A 36 10.28 -2.75 -8.31
CA ARG A 36 8.84 -2.54 -8.14
C ARG A 36 8.02 -3.79 -8.49
N ILE A 37 8.36 -4.47 -9.60
CA ILE A 37 7.68 -5.70 -10.02
C ILE A 37 7.75 -6.79 -8.93
N GLN A 38 8.92 -7.00 -8.32
CA GLN A 38 9.06 -7.98 -7.23
C GLN A 38 8.22 -7.62 -6.01
N ARG A 39 8.12 -6.32 -5.68
CA ARG A 39 7.29 -5.84 -4.56
C ARG A 39 5.80 -6.06 -4.84
N GLU A 40 5.35 -5.78 -6.06
CA GLU A 40 3.99 -6.10 -6.51
C GLU A 40 3.72 -7.62 -6.49
N MET A 41 4.68 -8.45 -6.93
CA MET A 41 4.54 -9.91 -6.84
C MET A 41 4.31 -10.38 -5.40
N ILE A 42 5.06 -9.82 -4.43
CA ILE A 42 4.86 -10.13 -3.01
C ILE A 42 3.47 -9.69 -2.56
N ALA A 43 3.06 -8.47 -2.89
CA ALA A 43 1.73 -7.94 -2.54
C ALA A 43 0.59 -8.83 -3.08
N VAL A 44 0.64 -9.21 -4.36
CA VAL A 44 -0.35 -10.10 -4.99
C VAL A 44 -0.35 -11.48 -4.35
N MET A 45 0.81 -12.07 -4.07
CA MET A 45 0.90 -13.38 -3.42
C MET A 45 0.30 -13.35 -2.01
N VAL A 46 0.60 -12.33 -1.21
CA VAL A 46 0.02 -12.17 0.12
C VAL A 46 -1.50 -11.98 0.04
N SER A 47 -2.00 -11.17 -0.88
CA SER A 47 -3.44 -10.98 -1.09
C SER A 47 -4.13 -12.27 -1.51
N ALA A 48 -3.54 -13.05 -2.41
CA ALA A 48 -4.07 -14.34 -2.85
C ALA A 48 -4.14 -15.36 -1.69
N LEU A 49 -3.09 -15.45 -0.87
CA LEU A 49 -3.06 -16.30 0.32
C LEU A 49 -4.15 -15.92 1.34
N ASN A 50 -4.51 -14.64 1.41
CA ASN A 50 -5.57 -14.13 2.29
C ASN A 50 -6.94 -14.05 1.60
N SER A 51 -7.09 -14.53 0.36
CA SER A 51 -8.31 -14.36 -0.44
C SER A 51 -8.83 -12.91 -0.50
N CYS A 52 -7.91 -11.94 -0.43
CA CYS A 52 -8.22 -10.52 -0.51
C CYS A 52 -8.47 -10.13 -1.97
N ARG A 53 -9.68 -9.65 -2.26
CA ARG A 53 -10.16 -9.32 -3.63
C ARG A 53 -10.39 -7.81 -3.83
N TYR A 54 -9.88 -7.00 -2.91
CA TYR A 54 -10.02 -5.55 -2.94
C TYR A 54 -9.56 -4.96 -4.28
#